data_AF-A0A367IIW3-F1
#
_entry.id   AF-A0A367IIW3-F1
#
_cell.length_a   1.000
_cell.length_b   1.000
_cell.length_c   1.000
_cell.angle_alpha   90.00
_cell.angle_beta   90.00
_cell.angle_gamma   90.00
#
_symmetry.space_group_name_H-M   'P 1'
#
loop_
_entity.id
_entity.type
_entity.pdbx_description
1 polymer ?
#
loop_
_entity_poly.entity_id
_entity_poly.type
_entity_poly.pdbx_seq_one_letter_code
_entity_poly.pdbx_strand_id
1 'polypeptide(L)'
;PDYQPNYFYWLHTLLEKSIPTLDAKDRVLTKLLLDAPELDQKVIDLVQQNLNVPERFVSCVSTLRSLVTNRPPIRLAALQVLLDLCTNPNDKMRRTSIVAVKKWNTNQEEMNGRVESFAIKSLHALKSTEWTEKDVVRHAELYFVLCTKKPSLLQELFTVYKEATETVQDAIRIHMSNMIKSIGMRSHDMIRLMKTFPLGTETLVIRMLSILCESKPPTKDILAVVQTITPLAKERSMDTTQLSPILAGQSLSSSST
;
A
#
# COMPACT_ATOMS: atom_id res chain seq x y z
N PRO A 1 36.95 33.52 24.05
CA PRO A 1 36.55 32.19 24.58
C PRO A 1 35.53 31.57 23.63
N ASP A 2 36.00 30.62 22.84
CA ASP A 2 35.31 30.00 21.71
C ASP A 2 34.05 29.27 22.15
N TYR A 3 32.89 29.92 22.00
CA TYR A 3 31.61 29.24 22.14
C TYR A 3 31.44 28.32 20.92
N GLN A 4 31.68 27.02 21.10
CA GLN A 4 31.26 26.04 20.12
C GLN A 4 29.77 25.74 20.30
N PRO A 5 28.95 25.89 19.24
CA PRO A 5 27.52 25.57 19.31
C PRO A 5 27.34 24.07 19.60
N ASN A 6 27.04 23.73 20.86
CA ASN A 6 26.80 22.36 21.32
C ASN A 6 25.33 21.94 21.22
N TYR A 7 24.54 22.63 20.39
CA TYR A 7 23.09 22.41 20.30
C TYR A 7 22.77 20.95 19.96
N PHE A 8 23.34 20.42 18.87
CA PHE A 8 23.11 19.03 18.46
C PHE A 8 23.62 18.03 19.50
N TYR A 9 24.78 18.28 20.11
CA TYR A 9 25.30 17.42 21.18
C TYR A 9 24.29 17.26 22.33
N TRP A 10 23.74 18.37 22.82
CA TRP A 10 22.76 18.34 23.91
C TRP A 10 21.40 17.82 23.47
N LEU A 11 20.96 18.14 22.25
CA LEU A 11 19.72 17.59 21.68
C LEU A 11 19.81 16.07 21.59
N HIS A 12 20.89 15.52 21.03
CA HIS A 12 21.09 14.08 20.91
C HIS A 12 21.16 13.42 22.28
N THR A 13 21.96 13.98 23.20
CA THR A 13 22.08 13.46 24.57
C THR A 13 20.73 13.44 25.29
N LEU A 14 19.91 14.49 25.10
CA LEU A 14 18.56 14.55 25.65
C LEU A 14 17.66 13.48 25.04
N LEU A 15 17.66 13.32 23.71
CA LEU A 15 16.84 12.33 23.02
C LEU A 15 17.22 10.89 23.39
N GLU A 16 18.51 10.58 23.43
CA GLU A 16 19.04 9.27 23.82
C GLU A 16 18.57 8.85 25.22
N LYS A 17 18.47 9.80 26.16
CA LYS A 17 18.01 9.53 27.53
C LYS A 17 16.50 9.60 27.70
N SER A 18 15.82 10.49 26.98
CA SER A 18 14.38 10.74 27.14
C SER A 18 13.50 9.77 26.37
N ILE A 19 13.83 9.44 25.11
CA ILE A 19 13.01 8.53 24.29
C ILE A 19 12.73 7.22 25.04
N PRO A 20 13.71 6.61 25.74
CA PRO A 20 13.45 5.38 26.45
C PRO A 20 12.47 5.47 27.63
N THR A 21 12.35 6.65 28.24
CA THR A 21 11.52 6.87 29.44
C THR A 21 10.10 7.30 29.13
N LEU A 22 9.80 7.65 27.87
CA LEU A 22 8.49 8.14 27.48
C LEU A 22 7.46 7.01 27.35
N ASP A 23 6.25 7.28 27.86
CA ASP A 23 5.11 6.39 27.68
C ASP A 23 4.61 6.39 26.23
N ALA A 24 4.01 5.28 25.80
CA ALA A 24 3.48 5.09 24.45
C ALA A 24 2.43 6.14 24.04
N LYS A 25 1.71 6.71 25.01
CA LYS A 25 0.68 7.74 24.77
C LYS A 25 1.23 9.17 24.84
N ASP A 26 2.48 9.33 25.29
CA ASP A 26 3.07 10.64 25.46
C ASP A 26 3.44 11.26 24.11
N ARG A 27 3.02 12.51 23.91
CA ARG A 27 3.33 13.34 22.73
C ARG A 27 4.51 14.28 22.96
N VAL A 28 5.16 14.23 24.11
CA VAL A 28 6.31 15.07 24.46
C VAL A 28 7.42 14.97 23.41
N LEU A 29 7.80 13.76 22.97
CA LEU A 29 8.80 13.59 21.91
C LEU A 29 8.40 14.33 20.62
N THR A 30 7.16 14.14 20.17
CA THR A 30 6.67 14.80 18.97
C THR A 30 6.70 16.31 19.11
N LYS A 31 6.22 16.86 20.24
CA LYS A 31 6.22 18.30 20.50
C LYS A 31 7.65 18.86 20.54
N LEU A 32 8.55 18.22 21.28
CA LEU A 32 9.95 18.61 21.38
C LEU A 32 10.60 18.73 20.00
N LEU A 33 10.43 17.72 19.13
CA LEU A 33 11.02 17.76 17.79
C LEU A 33 10.31 18.77 16.86
N LEU A 34 9.02 19.04 17.09
CA LEU A 34 8.25 20.08 16.39
C LEU A 34 8.45 21.50 16.94
N ASP A 35 9.14 21.68 18.06
CA ASP A 35 9.50 22.98 18.61
C ASP A 35 11.01 23.23 18.55
N ALA A 36 11.81 22.18 18.31
CA ALA A 36 13.25 22.25 18.13
C ALA A 36 13.64 23.20 16.97
N PRO A 37 14.59 24.13 17.17
CA PRO A 37 15.01 25.08 16.14
C PRO A 37 15.62 24.41 14.91
N GLU A 38 16.44 23.37 15.11
CA GLU A 38 17.10 22.64 14.03
C GLU A 38 17.07 21.14 14.29
N LEU A 39 17.02 20.33 13.23
CA LEU A 39 17.05 18.88 13.31
C LEU A 39 18.02 18.35 12.26
N ASP A 40 18.88 17.42 12.65
CA ASP A 40 19.82 16.72 11.77
C ASP A 40 19.42 15.24 11.58
N GLN A 41 20.15 14.53 10.73
CA GLN A 41 19.88 13.13 10.42
C GLN A 41 19.94 12.23 11.66
N LYS A 42 20.85 12.51 12.60
CA LYS A 42 20.99 11.70 13.81
C LYS A 42 19.73 11.69 14.68
N VAL A 43 18.92 12.75 14.65
CA VAL A 43 17.59 12.74 15.31
C VAL A 43 16.69 11.65 14.73
N ILE A 44 16.65 11.49 13.41
CA ILE A 44 15.85 10.46 12.74
C ILE A 44 16.39 9.08 13.09
N ASP A 45 17.71 8.90 13.11
CA ASP A 45 18.34 7.63 13.45
C ASP A 45 18.01 7.22 14.90
N LEU A 46 17.99 8.16 15.85
CA LEU A 46 17.59 7.92 17.24
C LEU A 46 16.11 7.51 17.37
N VAL A 47 15.22 8.15 16.62
CA VAL A 47 13.80 7.73 16.57
C VAL A 47 13.67 6.35 15.94
N GLN A 48 14.44 6.08 14.88
CA GLN A 48 14.43 4.80 14.16
C GLN A 48 14.89 3.63 15.04
N GLN A 49 15.95 3.82 15.85
CA GLN A 49 16.45 2.81 16.78
C GLN A 49 15.38 2.34 17.79
N ASN A 50 14.42 3.20 18.11
CA ASN A 50 13.33 2.89 19.05
C ASN A 50 12.10 2.23 18.39
N LEU A 51 12.06 2.09 17.06
CA LEU A 51 10.94 1.44 16.37
C LEU A 51 10.82 -0.06 16.66
N ASN A 52 11.93 -0.71 17.02
CA ASN A 52 11.93 -2.14 17.35
C ASN A 52 11.42 -2.43 18.77
N VAL A 53 11.15 -1.40 19.58
CA VAL A 53 10.58 -1.55 20.93
C VAL A 53 9.05 -1.51 20.81
N PRO A 54 8.34 -2.62 21.08
CA PRO A 54 6.89 -2.74 20.81
C PRO A 54 6.04 -1.65 21.47
N GLU A 55 6.40 -1.23 22.69
CA GLU A 55 5.71 -0.21 23.48
C GLU A 55 5.86 1.17 22.84
N ARG A 56 6.98 1.44 22.17
CA ARG A 56 7.32 2.77 21.63
C ARG A 56 7.00 2.91 20.15
N PHE A 57 6.85 1.80 19.44
CA PHE A 57 6.67 1.75 17.99
C PHE A 57 5.60 2.72 17.47
N VAL A 58 4.39 2.69 18.05
CA VAL A 58 3.26 3.53 17.59
C VAL A 58 3.55 5.02 17.80
N SER A 59 4.16 5.39 18.93
CA SER A 59 4.54 6.78 19.22
C SER A 59 5.64 7.28 18.28
N CYS A 60 6.64 6.43 17.98
CA CYS A 60 7.70 6.74 17.02
C CYS A 60 7.15 6.94 15.61
N VAL A 61 6.25 6.05 15.14
CA VAL A 61 5.58 6.21 13.83
C VAL A 61 4.75 7.50 13.78
N SER A 62 4.01 7.81 14.85
CA SER A 62 3.24 9.05 14.96
C SER A 62 4.15 10.30 14.92
N THR A 63 5.30 10.23 15.58
CA THR A 63 6.33 11.28 15.57
C THR A 63 6.89 11.48 14.17
N LEU A 64 7.35 10.42 13.51
CA LEU A 64 7.87 10.48 12.14
C LEU A 64 6.85 11.09 11.18
N ARG A 65 5.59 10.67 11.26
CA ARG A 65 4.51 11.24 10.44
C ARG A 65 4.33 12.75 10.68
N SER A 66 4.44 13.18 11.93
CA SER A 66 4.33 14.59 12.29
C SER A 66 5.51 15.41 11.76
N LEU A 67 6.71 14.84 11.75
CA LEU A 67 7.90 15.44 11.12
C LEU A 67 7.73 15.56 9.61
N VAL A 68 7.24 14.50 8.94
CA VAL A 68 6.92 14.56 7.50
C VAL A 68 6.01 15.75 7.19
N THR A 69 4.98 15.92 8.03
CA THR A 69 3.96 16.95 7.81
C THR A 69 4.48 18.36 8.07
N ASN A 70 5.15 18.57 9.21
CA ASN A 70 5.39 19.91 9.75
C ASN A 70 6.86 20.36 9.72
N ARG A 71 7.80 19.52 9.28
CA ARG A 71 9.23 19.83 9.25
C ARG A 71 9.86 19.65 7.86
N PRO A 72 9.84 20.69 7.00
CA PRO A 72 10.48 20.66 5.68
C PRO A 72 11.94 20.17 5.64
N PRO A 73 12.83 20.52 6.58
CA PRO A 73 14.24 20.13 6.49
C PRO A 73 14.48 18.61 6.59
N ILE A 74 13.66 17.90 7.37
CA ILE A 74 13.90 16.48 7.70
C ILE A 74 12.80 15.54 7.19
N ARG A 75 11.73 16.06 6.59
CA ARG A 75 10.57 15.26 6.16
C ARG A 75 10.92 14.12 5.22
N LEU A 76 11.93 14.30 4.34
CA LEU A 76 12.32 13.26 3.40
C LEU A 76 12.95 12.06 4.12
N ALA A 77 13.85 12.31 5.07
CA ALA A 77 14.44 11.28 5.90
C ALA A 77 13.39 10.57 6.76
N ALA A 78 12.48 11.34 7.39
CA ALA A 78 11.38 10.77 8.17
C ALA A 78 10.42 9.93 7.31
N LEU A 79 10.13 10.37 6.08
CA LEU A 79 9.28 9.64 5.14
C LEU A 79 9.96 8.34 4.70
N GLN A 80 11.26 8.36 4.41
CA GLN A 80 11.98 7.16 4.00
C GLN A 80 11.89 6.06 5.06
N VAL A 81 12.07 6.39 6.34
CA VAL A 81 11.91 5.42 7.44
C VAL A 81 10.50 4.82 7.45
N LEU A 82 9.45 5.64 7.25
CA LEU A 82 8.08 5.13 7.19
C LEU A 82 7.83 4.23 5.97
N LEU A 83 8.44 4.53 4.82
CA LEU A 83 8.34 3.72 3.62
C LEU A 83 9.03 2.37 3.78
N ASP A 84 10.23 2.34 4.39
CA ASP A 84 10.95 1.09 4.68
C ASP A 84 10.12 0.18 5.62
N LEU A 85 9.41 0.78 6.57
CA LEU A 85 8.48 0.05 7.42
C LEU A 85 7.26 -0.51 6.66
N CYS A 86 6.85 0.11 5.54
CA CYS A 86 5.74 -0.38 4.71
C CYS A 86 6.06 -1.69 3.97
N THR A 87 7.33 -2.12 3.99
CA THR A 87 7.77 -3.44 3.51
C THR A 87 8.37 -4.27 4.64
N ASN A 88 8.02 -4.00 5.90
CA ASN A 88 8.55 -4.76 7.03
C ASN A 88 7.93 -6.17 7.12
N PRO A 89 8.70 -7.21 7.49
CA PRO A 89 8.17 -8.56 7.71
C PRO A 89 7.10 -8.64 8.81
N ASN A 90 7.13 -7.75 9.81
CA ASN A 90 6.14 -7.69 10.86
C ASN A 90 4.86 -7.00 10.37
N ASP A 91 3.75 -7.74 10.32
CA ASP A 91 2.46 -7.27 9.82
C ASP A 91 1.92 -6.05 10.58
N LYS A 92 2.07 -6.02 11.91
CA LYS A 92 1.61 -4.89 12.73
C LYS A 92 2.41 -3.63 12.39
N MET A 93 3.73 -3.76 12.27
CA MET A 93 4.59 -2.63 11.92
C MET A 93 4.27 -2.11 10.52
N ARG A 94 4.13 -3.03 9.56
CA ARG A 94 3.81 -2.72 8.17
C ARG A 94 2.48 -1.99 8.03
N ARG A 95 1.40 -2.56 8.56
CA ARG A 95 0.05 -1.98 8.47
C ARG A 95 -0.04 -0.62 9.16
N THR A 96 0.58 -0.46 10.32
CA THR A 96 0.60 0.81 11.05
C THR A 96 1.30 1.90 10.22
N SER A 97 2.40 1.55 9.56
CA SER A 97 3.17 2.47 8.72
C SER A 97 2.43 2.83 7.43
N ILE A 98 1.79 1.85 6.79
CA ILE A 98 0.89 2.09 5.65
C ILE A 98 -0.23 3.06 6.04
N VAL A 99 -0.83 2.89 7.23
CA VAL A 99 -1.85 3.83 7.74
C VAL A 99 -1.29 5.24 7.97
N ALA A 100 -0.02 5.36 8.36
CA ALA A 100 0.63 6.65 8.55
C ALA A 100 0.87 7.38 7.22
N VAL A 101 1.28 6.67 6.16
CA VAL A 101 1.63 7.28 4.86
C VAL A 101 0.48 7.36 3.85
N LYS A 102 -0.59 6.55 3.97
CA LYS A 102 -1.70 6.52 3.00
C LYS A 102 -2.55 7.80 2.91
N LYS A 103 -2.32 8.78 3.80
CA LYS A 103 -3.16 9.97 3.88
C LYS A 103 -2.67 11.02 2.87
N TRP A 104 -3.29 11.00 1.70
CA TRP A 104 -3.16 12.05 0.68
C TRP A 104 -3.54 13.41 1.29
N ASN A 105 -2.56 14.25 1.57
CA ASN A 105 -2.80 15.64 1.92
C ASN A 105 -2.74 16.45 0.62
N THR A 106 -3.81 17.19 0.30
CA THR A 106 -3.91 18.00 -0.93
C THR A 106 -2.75 19.00 -1.06
N ASN A 107 -2.17 19.38 0.08
CA ASN A 107 -1.08 20.35 0.16
C ASN A 107 0.34 19.73 0.09
N GLN A 108 0.46 18.41 -0.17
CA GLN A 108 1.75 17.70 -0.16
C GLN A 108 1.92 16.79 -1.38
N GLU A 109 1.74 17.36 -2.57
CA GLU A 109 1.87 16.62 -3.84
C GLU A 109 3.22 15.91 -3.99
N GLU A 110 4.32 16.55 -3.62
CA GLU A 110 5.65 15.93 -3.67
C GLU A 110 5.74 14.67 -2.80
N MET A 111 5.22 14.72 -1.56
CA MET A 111 5.27 13.56 -0.65
C MET A 111 4.38 12.43 -1.17
N ASN A 112 3.19 12.78 -1.66
CA ASN A 112 2.29 11.82 -2.28
C ASN A 112 2.94 11.14 -3.49
N GLY A 113 3.63 11.90 -4.35
CA GLY A 113 4.38 11.36 -5.49
C GLY A 113 5.51 10.42 -5.07
N ARG A 114 6.20 10.69 -3.96
CA ARG A 114 7.24 9.80 -3.41
C ARG A 114 6.65 8.50 -2.86
N VAL A 115 5.54 8.57 -2.13
CA VAL A 115 4.83 7.38 -1.62
C VAL A 115 4.34 6.51 -2.78
N GLU A 116 3.74 7.13 -3.80
CA GLU A 116 3.29 6.46 -5.03
C GLU A 116 4.47 5.80 -5.75
N SER A 117 5.56 6.54 -5.96
CA SER A 117 6.77 6.02 -6.62
C SER A 117 7.37 4.83 -5.86
N PHE A 118 7.43 4.89 -4.53
CA PHE A 118 7.91 3.77 -3.72
C PHE A 118 7.00 2.54 -3.85
N ALA A 119 5.68 2.73 -3.76
CA ALA A 119 4.72 1.63 -3.87
C ALA A 119 4.77 0.95 -5.25
N ILE A 120 4.88 1.74 -6.33
CA ILE A 120 5.04 1.21 -7.70
C ILE A 120 6.37 0.44 -7.80
N LYS A 121 7.49 1.00 -7.34
CA LYS A 121 8.79 0.31 -7.36
C LYS A 121 8.76 -1.01 -6.59
N SER A 122 8.14 -1.01 -5.41
CA SER A 122 7.97 -2.20 -4.58
C SER A 122 7.15 -3.27 -5.29
N LEU A 123 6.05 -2.89 -5.97
CA LEU A 123 5.26 -3.81 -6.78
C LEU A 123 6.06 -4.36 -7.97
N HIS A 124 6.79 -3.51 -8.68
CA HIS A 124 7.60 -3.92 -9.84
C HIS A 124 8.74 -4.87 -9.48
N ALA A 125 9.25 -4.84 -8.24
CA ALA A 125 10.22 -5.81 -7.76
C ALA A 125 9.70 -7.27 -7.81
N LEU A 126 8.37 -7.45 -7.78
CA LEU A 126 7.72 -8.77 -7.88
C LEU A 126 7.80 -9.41 -9.27
N LYS A 127 8.24 -8.67 -10.30
CA LYS A 127 8.42 -9.19 -11.66
C LYS A 127 9.58 -10.19 -11.76
N SER A 128 10.59 -10.06 -10.91
CA SER A 128 11.81 -10.87 -10.95
C SER A 128 11.88 -11.87 -9.80
N THR A 129 12.46 -13.05 -10.02
CA THR A 129 12.73 -14.14 -9.04
C THR A 129 11.51 -14.84 -8.43
N GLU A 130 11.78 -15.95 -7.75
CA GLU A 130 10.78 -16.67 -6.94
C GLU A 130 10.49 -15.91 -5.66
N TRP A 131 9.22 -15.60 -5.42
CA TRP A 131 8.75 -14.95 -4.20
C TRP A 131 7.83 -15.87 -3.42
N THR A 132 7.89 -15.79 -2.10
CA THR A 132 6.87 -16.40 -1.25
C THR A 132 5.60 -15.55 -1.26
N GLU A 133 4.45 -16.15 -0.97
CA GLU A 133 3.19 -15.41 -0.79
C GLU A 133 3.34 -14.26 0.22
N LYS A 134 4.08 -14.50 1.32
CA LYS A 134 4.33 -13.48 2.36
C LYS A 134 5.13 -12.28 1.80
N ASP A 135 6.11 -12.54 0.96
CA ASP A 135 6.88 -11.47 0.32
C ASP A 135 6.02 -10.69 -0.69
N VAL A 136 5.15 -11.36 -1.45
CA VAL A 136 4.21 -10.69 -2.36
C VAL A 136 3.31 -9.74 -1.59
N VAL A 137 2.70 -10.19 -0.51
CA VAL A 137 1.87 -9.34 0.37
C VAL A 137 2.68 -8.14 0.87
N ARG A 138 3.89 -8.38 1.38
CA ARG A 138 4.75 -7.35 1.95
C ARG A 138 5.07 -6.24 0.95
N HIS A 139 5.30 -6.57 -0.31
CA HIS A 139 5.64 -5.57 -1.33
C HIS A 139 4.42 -4.95 -2.03
N ALA A 140 3.26 -5.62 -2.03
CA ALA A 140 2.06 -5.15 -2.70
C ALA A 140 1.07 -4.40 -1.79
N GLU A 141 1.11 -4.58 -0.46
CA GLU A 141 0.06 -4.10 0.46
C GLU A 141 -0.11 -2.58 0.43
N LEU A 142 0.98 -1.81 0.43
CA LEU A 142 0.91 -0.35 0.30
C LEU A 142 0.27 0.04 -1.04
N TYR A 143 0.73 -0.56 -2.14
CA TYR A 143 0.24 -0.30 -3.48
C TYR A 143 -1.27 -0.60 -3.62
N PHE A 144 -1.75 -1.71 -3.05
CA PHE A 144 -3.17 -2.04 -3.02
C PHE A 144 -3.99 -0.99 -2.26
N VAL A 145 -3.48 -0.49 -1.13
CA VAL A 145 -4.14 0.59 -0.40
C VAL A 145 -4.21 1.87 -1.24
N LEU A 146 -3.16 2.23 -1.98
CA LEU A 146 -3.17 3.42 -2.84
C LEU A 146 -4.18 3.30 -3.99
N CYS A 147 -4.34 2.11 -4.59
CA CYS A 147 -5.32 1.87 -5.65
C CYS A 147 -6.77 2.12 -5.20
N THR A 148 -7.10 1.92 -3.92
CA THR A 148 -8.44 2.26 -3.39
C THR A 148 -8.74 3.76 -3.41
N LYS A 149 -7.70 4.60 -3.49
CA LYS A 149 -7.81 6.07 -3.52
C LYS A 149 -7.64 6.62 -4.92
N LYS A 150 -6.75 6.01 -5.71
CA LYS A 150 -6.45 6.39 -7.09
C LYS A 150 -6.54 5.13 -7.98
N PRO A 151 -7.76 4.75 -8.42
CA PRO A 151 -7.96 3.53 -9.22
C PRO A 151 -7.17 3.50 -10.54
N SER A 152 -6.77 4.65 -11.08
CA SER A 152 -5.89 4.72 -12.25
C SER A 152 -4.55 4.00 -12.05
N LEU A 153 -4.09 3.83 -10.81
CA LEU A 153 -2.88 3.07 -10.51
C LEU A 153 -2.99 1.61 -10.93
N LEU A 154 -4.19 1.01 -10.91
CA LEU A 154 -4.41 -0.41 -11.24
C LEU A 154 -3.73 -0.86 -12.54
N GLN A 155 -3.51 0.03 -13.50
CA GLN A 155 -2.76 -0.26 -14.73
C GLN A 155 -1.40 -0.91 -14.45
N GLU A 156 -0.64 -0.44 -13.46
CA GLU A 156 0.68 -1.01 -13.12
C GLU A 156 0.56 -2.45 -12.57
N LEU A 157 -0.58 -2.79 -11.97
CA LEU A 157 -0.83 -4.16 -11.51
C LEU A 157 -0.95 -5.12 -12.68
N PHE A 158 -1.64 -4.73 -13.76
CA PHE A 158 -1.76 -5.55 -14.96
C PHE A 158 -0.38 -5.78 -15.61
N THR A 159 0.45 -4.74 -15.66
CA THR A 159 1.82 -4.82 -16.17
C THR A 159 2.67 -5.80 -15.35
N VAL A 160 2.67 -5.67 -14.01
CA VAL A 160 3.42 -6.57 -13.13
C VAL A 160 2.90 -8.00 -13.22
N TYR A 161 1.58 -8.17 -13.16
CA TYR A 161 0.94 -9.48 -13.20
C TYR A 161 1.29 -10.27 -14.47
N LYS A 162 1.30 -9.60 -15.64
CA LYS A 162 1.63 -10.23 -16.92
C LYS A 162 3.07 -10.79 -16.95
N GLU A 163 4.00 -10.12 -16.27
CA GLU A 163 5.41 -10.48 -16.26
C GLU A 163 5.79 -11.39 -15.08
N ALA A 164 4.89 -11.57 -14.10
CA ALA A 164 5.15 -12.29 -12.88
C ALA A 164 4.99 -13.81 -13.03
N THR A 165 5.67 -14.56 -12.16
CA THR A 165 5.54 -16.03 -12.05
C THR A 165 4.15 -16.45 -11.56
N GLU A 166 3.74 -17.70 -11.83
CA GLU A 166 2.42 -18.20 -11.41
C GLU A 166 2.18 -18.05 -9.90
N THR A 167 3.19 -18.32 -9.08
CA THR A 167 3.13 -18.15 -7.62
C THR A 167 2.83 -16.72 -7.21
N VAL A 168 3.44 -15.73 -7.89
CA VAL A 168 3.18 -14.31 -7.62
C VAL A 168 1.79 -13.92 -8.12
N GLN A 169 1.38 -14.41 -9.29
CA GLN A 169 0.04 -14.17 -9.82
C GLN A 169 -1.05 -14.72 -8.88
N ASP A 170 -0.86 -15.94 -8.37
CA ASP A 170 -1.73 -16.56 -7.36
C ASP A 170 -1.86 -15.69 -6.11
N ALA A 171 -0.72 -15.29 -5.53
CA ALA A 171 -0.71 -14.44 -4.35
C ALA A 171 -1.41 -13.10 -4.60
N ILE A 172 -1.20 -12.46 -5.76
CA ILE A 172 -1.92 -11.23 -6.15
C ILE A 172 -3.44 -11.49 -6.19
N ARG A 173 -3.88 -12.57 -6.84
CA ARG A 173 -5.31 -12.94 -6.96
C ARG A 173 -5.97 -13.19 -5.60
N ILE A 174 -5.22 -13.74 -4.64
CA ILE A 174 -5.70 -13.98 -3.27
C ILE A 174 -5.87 -12.65 -2.52
N HIS A 175 -4.82 -11.80 -2.52
CA HIS A 175 -4.73 -10.66 -1.61
C HIS A 175 -5.38 -9.37 -2.13
N MET A 176 -5.72 -9.29 -3.42
CA MET A 176 -6.38 -8.10 -4.00
C MET A 176 -7.85 -7.89 -3.59
N SER A 177 -8.48 -8.87 -2.92
CA SER A 177 -9.93 -8.89 -2.65
C SER A 177 -10.46 -7.60 -2.00
N ASN A 178 -9.82 -7.17 -0.91
CA ASN A 178 -10.23 -5.95 -0.19
C ASN A 178 -10.09 -4.68 -1.04
N MET A 179 -9.04 -4.61 -1.87
CA MET A 179 -8.82 -3.48 -2.77
C MET A 179 -9.95 -3.40 -3.81
N ILE A 180 -10.25 -4.50 -4.50
CA ILE A 180 -11.29 -4.53 -5.54
C ILE A 180 -12.67 -4.24 -4.96
N LYS A 181 -13.01 -4.84 -3.80
CA LYS A 181 -14.27 -4.54 -3.09
C LYS A 181 -14.39 -3.06 -2.73
N SER A 182 -13.29 -2.44 -2.29
CA SER A 182 -13.27 -1.02 -1.93
C SER A 182 -13.41 -0.09 -3.14
N ILE A 183 -12.88 -0.48 -4.32
CA ILE A 183 -13.01 0.30 -5.56
C ILE A 183 -14.44 0.17 -6.11
N GLY A 184 -14.97 -1.05 -6.17
CA GLY A 184 -16.35 -1.35 -6.52
C GLY A 184 -16.72 -1.14 -8.00
N MET A 185 -17.88 -1.69 -8.40
CA MET A 185 -18.32 -1.77 -9.80
C MET A 185 -18.65 -0.43 -10.49
N ARG A 186 -18.55 0.70 -9.78
CA ARG A 186 -18.84 2.04 -10.35
C ARG A 186 -17.57 2.78 -10.81
N SER A 187 -16.39 2.22 -10.54
CA SER A 187 -15.13 2.82 -10.95
C SER A 187 -14.96 2.73 -12.47
N HIS A 188 -14.99 3.89 -13.14
CA HIS A 188 -14.77 3.98 -14.58
C HIS A 188 -13.36 3.50 -14.99
N ASP A 189 -12.34 3.82 -14.20
CA ASP A 189 -10.97 3.36 -14.47
C ASP A 189 -10.87 1.84 -14.42
N MET A 190 -11.47 1.21 -13.41
CA MET A 190 -11.44 -0.24 -13.27
C MET A 190 -12.23 -0.93 -14.38
N ILE A 191 -13.43 -0.43 -14.72
CA ILE A 191 -14.21 -0.96 -15.85
C ILE A 191 -13.43 -0.82 -17.16
N ARG A 192 -12.83 0.34 -17.42
CA ARG A 192 -12.04 0.57 -18.63
C ARG A 192 -10.89 -0.42 -18.73
N LEU A 193 -10.11 -0.60 -17.66
CA LEU A 193 -9.02 -1.57 -17.62
C LEU A 193 -9.50 -3.00 -17.85
N MET A 194 -10.64 -3.40 -17.25
CA MET A 194 -11.22 -4.73 -17.47
C MET A 194 -11.83 -4.93 -18.87
N LYS A 195 -12.09 -3.86 -19.63
CA LYS A 195 -12.54 -3.95 -21.04
C LYS A 195 -11.36 -4.06 -22.00
N THR A 196 -10.23 -3.42 -21.71
CA THR A 196 -9.08 -3.31 -22.62
C THR A 196 -7.86 -4.15 -22.22
N PHE A 197 -7.94 -4.90 -21.12
CA PHE A 197 -6.84 -5.59 -20.44
C PHE A 197 -5.80 -6.25 -21.38
N PRO A 198 -4.51 -6.28 -21.01
CA PRO A 198 -3.48 -6.95 -21.81
C PRO A 198 -3.73 -8.46 -21.95
N LEU A 199 -3.37 -9.03 -23.10
CA LEU A 199 -3.37 -10.49 -23.27
C LEU A 199 -2.44 -11.15 -22.23
N GLY A 200 -2.91 -12.22 -21.61
CA GLY A 200 -2.21 -12.95 -20.55
C GLY A 200 -2.66 -12.57 -19.13
N THR A 201 -3.54 -11.59 -18.97
CA THR A 201 -4.09 -11.19 -17.67
C THR A 201 -5.55 -11.61 -17.47
N GLU A 202 -6.05 -12.55 -18.26
CA GLU A 202 -7.45 -13.00 -18.22
C GLU A 202 -7.83 -13.54 -16.84
N THR A 203 -6.95 -14.34 -16.22
CA THR A 203 -7.14 -14.89 -14.87
C THR A 203 -7.31 -13.79 -13.81
N LEU A 204 -6.63 -12.66 -13.98
CA LEU A 204 -6.78 -11.49 -13.10
C LEU A 204 -8.16 -10.85 -13.25
N VAL A 205 -8.61 -10.64 -14.49
CA VAL A 205 -9.92 -10.05 -14.79
C VAL A 205 -11.04 -10.95 -14.29
N ILE A 206 -10.97 -12.26 -14.55
CA ILE A 206 -11.92 -13.24 -14.03
C ILE A 206 -11.99 -13.14 -12.51
N ARG A 207 -10.83 -13.10 -11.83
CA ARG A 207 -10.79 -12.96 -10.37
C ARG A 207 -11.43 -11.64 -9.90
N MET A 208 -11.15 -10.52 -10.56
CA MET A 208 -11.77 -9.22 -10.25
C MET A 208 -13.29 -9.27 -10.41
N LEU A 209 -13.79 -9.85 -11.49
CA LEU A 209 -15.23 -10.05 -11.71
C LEU A 209 -15.87 -10.89 -10.60
N SER A 210 -15.24 -12.00 -10.23
CA SER A 210 -15.73 -12.85 -9.14
C SER A 210 -15.76 -12.11 -7.81
N ILE A 211 -14.74 -11.29 -7.50
CA ILE A 211 -14.72 -10.47 -6.27
C ILE A 211 -15.85 -9.44 -6.28
N LEU A 212 -16.10 -8.78 -7.41
CA LEU A 212 -17.14 -7.77 -7.52
C LEU A 212 -18.53 -8.40 -7.37
N CYS A 213 -18.76 -9.54 -8.01
CA CYS A 213 -20.06 -10.21 -8.08
C CYS A 213 -20.29 -11.27 -7.01
N GLU A 214 -19.43 -11.34 -5.98
CA GLU A 214 -19.54 -12.32 -4.90
C GLU A 214 -20.90 -12.25 -4.21
N SER A 215 -21.31 -11.04 -3.79
CA SER A 215 -22.55 -10.80 -3.02
C SER A 215 -23.53 -9.84 -3.70
N LYS A 216 -23.15 -9.25 -4.83
CA LYS A 216 -23.96 -8.25 -5.55
C LYS A 216 -24.14 -8.68 -6.99
N PRO A 217 -25.33 -8.48 -7.58
CA PRO A 217 -25.53 -8.76 -9.01
C PRO A 217 -24.67 -7.80 -9.85
N PRO A 218 -24.25 -8.23 -11.06
CA PRO A 218 -23.45 -7.41 -11.96
C PRO A 218 -24.22 -6.18 -12.47
N THR A 219 -23.51 -5.07 -12.66
CA THR A 219 -24.04 -3.92 -13.41
C THR A 219 -23.97 -4.20 -14.92
N LYS A 220 -24.65 -3.37 -15.73
CA LYS A 220 -24.61 -3.46 -17.20
C LYS A 220 -23.18 -3.42 -17.75
N ASP A 221 -22.32 -2.58 -17.18
CA ASP A 221 -20.91 -2.51 -17.58
C ASP A 221 -20.12 -3.77 -17.24
N ILE A 222 -20.39 -4.37 -16.07
CA ILE A 222 -19.78 -5.64 -15.68
C ILE A 222 -20.24 -6.77 -16.59
N LEU A 223 -21.52 -6.83 -16.94
CA LEU A 223 -22.03 -7.78 -17.92
C LEU A 223 -21.32 -7.65 -19.27
N ALA A 224 -21.13 -6.43 -19.76
CA ALA A 224 -20.41 -6.20 -21.01
C ALA A 224 -18.94 -6.70 -20.95
N VAL A 225 -18.28 -6.53 -19.80
CA VAL A 225 -16.94 -7.10 -19.57
C VAL A 225 -16.97 -8.62 -19.62
N VAL A 226 -17.92 -9.26 -18.94
CA VAL A 226 -18.05 -10.73 -18.90
C VAL A 226 -18.30 -11.27 -20.31
N GLN A 227 -19.15 -10.62 -21.09
CA GLN A 227 -19.41 -10.97 -22.50
C GLN A 227 -18.16 -10.86 -23.38
N THR A 228 -17.26 -9.92 -23.08
CA THR A 228 -16.01 -9.73 -23.82
C THR A 228 -14.99 -10.82 -23.49
N ILE A 229 -14.85 -11.19 -22.21
CA ILE A 229 -13.83 -12.16 -21.77
C ILE A 229 -14.23 -13.63 -22.00
N THR A 230 -15.52 -13.96 -21.96
CA THR A 230 -16.02 -15.33 -22.12
C THR A 230 -15.51 -16.03 -23.40
N PRO A 231 -15.59 -15.43 -24.61
CA PRO A 231 -15.06 -16.08 -25.81
C PRO A 231 -13.53 -16.26 -25.76
N LEU A 232 -12.79 -15.25 -25.30
CA LEU A 232 -11.32 -15.29 -25.19
C LEU A 232 -10.84 -16.39 -24.23
N ALA A 233 -11.56 -16.57 -23.13
CA ALA A 233 -11.25 -17.60 -22.15
C ALA A 233 -11.55 -19.02 -22.69
N LYS A 234 -12.62 -19.19 -23.49
CA LYS A 234 -12.91 -20.47 -24.17
C LYS A 234 -11.83 -20.85 -25.18
N GLU A 235 -11.37 -19.90 -26.00
CA GLU A 235 -10.29 -20.13 -26.97
C GLU A 235 -8.99 -20.59 -26.30
N ARG A 236 -8.78 -20.21 -25.04
CA ARG A 236 -7.59 -20.54 -24.25
C ARG A 236 -7.79 -21.68 -23.26
N SER A 237 -8.89 -22.42 -23.37
CA SER A 237 -9.22 -23.53 -22.48
C SER A 237 -9.20 -23.15 -20.99
N MET A 238 -9.57 -21.91 -20.67
CA MET A 238 -9.65 -21.42 -19.30
C MET A 238 -11.02 -21.77 -18.69
N ASP A 239 -11.02 -22.12 -17.42
CA ASP A 239 -12.26 -22.39 -16.69
C ASP A 239 -13.04 -21.09 -16.43
N THR A 240 -14.17 -20.94 -17.12
CA THR A 240 -15.13 -19.84 -16.92
C THR A 240 -16.43 -20.28 -16.27
N THR A 241 -16.49 -21.49 -15.71
CA THR A 241 -17.72 -22.01 -15.07
C THR A 241 -18.27 -21.04 -14.04
N GLN A 242 -17.37 -20.41 -13.27
CA GLN A 242 -17.68 -19.40 -12.27
C GLN A 242 -18.35 -18.12 -12.82
N LEU A 243 -18.21 -17.81 -14.12
CA LEU A 243 -18.83 -16.63 -14.72
C LEU A 243 -20.29 -16.85 -15.14
N SER A 244 -20.76 -18.10 -15.18
CA SER A 244 -22.11 -18.44 -15.66
C SER A 244 -23.23 -17.73 -14.87
N PRO A 245 -23.20 -17.67 -13.53
CA PRO A 245 -24.20 -16.92 -12.76
C PRO A 245 -24.18 -15.43 -13.09
N ILE A 246 -22.98 -14.88 -13.31
CA ILE A 246 -22.79 -13.47 -13.66
C ILE A 246 -23.39 -13.17 -15.03
N LEU A 247 -23.20 -14.05 -16.02
CA LEU A 247 -23.84 -13.95 -17.34
C LEU A 247 -25.36 -13.98 -17.24
N ALA A 248 -25.92 -14.74 -16.29
CA ALA A 248 -27.35 -14.77 -15.99
C ALA A 248 -27.85 -13.54 -15.19
N GLY A 249 -26.98 -12.57 -14.88
CA GLY A 249 -27.32 -11.38 -14.11
C GLY A 249 -27.42 -11.62 -12.60
N GLN A 250 -26.93 -12.75 -12.11
CA GLN A 250 -27.00 -13.13 -10.70
C GLN A 250 -25.66 -12.89 -9.97
N SER A 251 -25.72 -12.84 -8.64
CA SER A 251 -24.52 -12.89 -7.80
C SER A 251 -24.03 -14.34 -7.65
N LEU A 252 -22.74 -14.53 -7.33
CA LEU A 252 -22.19 -15.87 -7.12
C LEU A 252 -22.74 -16.56 -5.87
N SER A 253 -23.08 -15.79 -4.83
CA SER A 253 -23.69 -16.33 -3.62
C SER A 253 -25.13 -16.79 -3.85
N SER A 254 -25.88 -16.14 -4.75
CA SER A 254 -27.29 -16.48 -5.02
C SER A 254 -27.49 -17.72 -5.89
N SER A 255 -26.45 -18.15 -6.63
CA SER A 255 -26.50 -19.36 -7.47
C SER A 255 -26.05 -20.63 -6.75
N SER A 256 -25.51 -20.50 -5.53
CA SER A 256 -25.01 -21.62 -4.71
C SER A 256 -26.07 -22.17 -3.73
N THR A 257 -27.28 -21.63 -3.78
CA THR A 257 -28.48 -22.03 -3.02
C THR A 257 -29.53 -22.58 -3.96
#